data_AF-A0A2V4CYQ8-F1
#
_entry.id   AF-A0A2V4CYQ8-F1
#
_cell.length_a   1.000
_cell.length_b   1.000
_cell.length_c   1.000
_cell.angle_alpha   90.00
_cell.angle_beta   90.00
_cell.angle_gamma   90.00
#
_symmetry.space_group_name_H-M   'P 1'
#
loop_
_entity.id
_entity.type
_entity.pdbx_description
1 polymer ?
#
loop_
_entity_poly.entity_id
_entity_poly.type
_entity_poly.pdbx_seq_one_letter_code
_entity_poly.pdbx_strand_id
1 'polypeptide(L)'
;MWRTPAINYNPAEGQRAIRQMQIEWTDAHGEAEVPDELREGLDKRAFHLLRANQVEWLAWLDNEDFWKPGWRLEPRVHDDES
;
A
#
# COMPACT_ATOMS: atom_id res chain seq x y z
N MET A 1 15.26 -12.25 -8.01
CA MET A 1 15.63 -11.91 -6.62
C MET A 1 15.13 -10.50 -6.36
N TRP A 2 13.89 -10.36 -5.89
CA TRP A 2 13.34 -9.05 -5.55
C TRP A 2 13.94 -8.64 -4.20
N ARG A 3 14.56 -7.46 -4.12
CA ARG A 3 15.07 -6.92 -2.85
C ARG A 3 13.85 -6.64 -1.98
N THR A 4 13.73 -7.30 -0.83
CA THR A 4 12.87 -6.82 0.25
C THR A 4 13.36 -5.42 0.63
N PRO A 5 12.55 -4.36 0.46
CA PRO A 5 12.89 -3.07 1.03
C PRO A 5 12.93 -3.26 2.54
N ALA A 6 14.04 -2.90 3.17
CA ALA A 6 14.07 -2.80 4.63
C ALA A 6 12.90 -1.90 5.04
N ILE A 7 12.04 -2.40 5.94
CA ILE A 7 10.92 -1.61 6.47
C ILE A 7 11.53 -0.35 7.08
N ASN A 8 11.31 0.78 6.42
CA ASN A 8 11.90 2.02 6.83
C ASN A 8 10.92 2.75 7.75
N TYR A 9 11.28 2.85 9.03
CA TYR A 9 10.47 3.56 10.03
C TYR A 9 10.43 5.08 9.82
N ASN A 10 11.26 5.62 8.91
CA ASN A 10 11.22 7.01 8.47
C ASN A 10 10.28 7.15 7.23
N PRO A 11 9.14 7.85 7.36
CA PRO A 11 8.19 8.06 6.28
C PRO A 11 8.84 8.70 5.05
N ALA A 12 9.75 9.67 5.21
CA ALA A 12 10.31 10.38 4.05
C ALA A 12 11.17 9.46 3.16
N GLU A 13 11.88 8.52 3.74
CA GLU A 13 12.65 7.52 2.99
C GLU A 13 11.75 6.42 2.44
N GLY A 14 10.82 5.91 3.24
CA GLY A 14 9.85 4.91 2.80
C GLY A 14 8.96 5.41 1.66
N GLN A 15 8.47 6.64 1.74
CA GLN A 15 7.65 7.27 0.70
C GLN A 15 8.44 7.50 -0.60
N ARG A 16 9.74 7.80 -0.51
CA ARG A 16 10.61 7.85 -1.70
C ARG A 16 10.73 6.48 -2.35
N ALA A 17 10.94 5.43 -1.56
CA ALA A 17 10.98 4.06 -2.07
C ALA A 17 9.64 3.64 -2.71
N ILE A 18 8.51 3.98 -2.09
CA ILE A 18 7.18 3.67 -2.63
C ILE A 18 6.93 4.38 -3.98
N ARG A 19 7.34 5.63 -4.14
CA ARG A 19 7.25 6.33 -5.43
C ARG A 19 8.08 5.66 -6.52
N GLN A 20 9.25 5.12 -6.16
CA GLN A 20 10.08 4.38 -7.11
C GLN A 20 9.41 3.05 -7.49
N MET A 21 8.93 2.30 -6.50
CA MET A 21 8.22 1.04 -6.75
C MET A 21 6.94 1.27 -7.58
N GLN A 22 6.25 2.40 -7.40
CA GLN A 22 5.10 2.80 -8.23
C GLN A 22 5.42 2.83 -9.72
N ILE A 23 6.61 3.29 -10.09
CA ILE A 23 7.07 3.28 -11.48
C ILE A 23 7.29 1.83 -11.92
N GLU A 24 8.03 1.06 -11.12
CA GLU A 24 8.39 -0.33 -11.43
C GLU A 24 7.18 -1.25 -11.65
N TRP A 25 6.17 -1.21 -10.77
CA TRP A 25 4.98 -2.06 -10.94
C TRP A 25 4.02 -1.52 -12.00
N THR A 26 4.07 -0.23 -12.33
CA THR A 26 3.31 0.32 -13.47
C THR A 26 3.90 -0.14 -14.78
N ASP A 27 5.23 -0.10 -14.92
CA ASP A 27 5.92 -0.61 -16.09
C ASP A 27 5.70 -2.13 -16.23
N ALA A 28 5.87 -2.89 -15.14
CA ALA A 28 5.63 -4.34 -15.13
C ALA A 28 4.16 -4.72 -15.44
N HIS A 29 3.20 -3.88 -15.06
CA HIS A 29 1.79 -4.04 -15.44
C HIS A 29 1.60 -3.79 -16.94
N GLY A 30 2.27 -2.78 -17.52
CA GLY A 30 2.27 -2.53 -18.96
C GLY A 30 2.82 -3.70 -19.79
N GLU A 31 3.76 -4.46 -19.23
CA GLU A 31 4.33 -5.68 -19.82
C GLU A 31 3.54 -6.96 -19.45
N ALA A 32 2.36 -6.82 -18.81
CA ALA A 32 1.50 -7.91 -18.34
C ALA A 32 2.15 -8.90 -17.33
N GLU A 33 3.23 -8.49 -16.67
CA GLU A 33 3.87 -9.26 -15.59
C GLU A 33 3.15 -9.11 -14.24
N VAL A 34 2.44 -7.99 -14.06
CA VAL A 34 1.61 -7.71 -12.88
C VAL A 34 0.13 -7.67 -13.31
N PRO A 35 -0.74 -8.55 -12.77
CA PRO A 35 -2.18 -8.51 -13.04
C PRO A 35 -2.86 -7.24 -12.51
N ASP A 36 -4.01 -6.89 -13.11
CA ASP A 36 -4.80 -5.71 -12.71
C ASP A 36 -5.13 -5.70 -11.22
N GLU A 37 -5.58 -6.84 -10.66
CA GLU A 37 -5.97 -6.93 -9.25
C GLU A 37 -4.79 -6.72 -8.31
N LEU A 38 -3.61 -7.19 -8.70
CA LEU A 38 -2.38 -7.00 -7.93
C LEU A 38 -1.95 -5.53 -7.98
N ARG A 39 -1.96 -4.90 -9.16
CA ARG A 39 -1.65 -3.47 -9.30
C ARG A 39 -2.60 -2.60 -8.49
N GLU A 40 -3.90 -2.85 -8.58
CA GLU A 40 -4.90 -2.10 -7.82
C GLU A 40 -4.66 -2.21 -6.30
N GLY A 41 -4.30 -3.40 -5.82
CA GLY A 41 -3.93 -3.62 -4.43
C GLY A 41 -2.66 -2.85 -4.01
N LEU A 42 -1.66 -2.76 -4.87
CA LEU A 42 -0.43 -2.00 -4.62
C LEU A 42 -0.71 -0.48 -4.61
N ASP A 43 -1.48 0.01 -5.56
CA ASP A 43 -1.84 1.43 -5.68
C ASP A 43 -2.65 1.92 -4.46
N LYS A 44 -3.60 1.12 -3.98
CA LYS A 44 -4.36 1.44 -2.75
C LYS A 44 -3.47 1.55 -1.52
N ARG A 45 -2.53 0.62 -1.35
CA ARG A 45 -1.59 0.66 -0.20
C ARG A 45 -0.64 1.85 -0.30
N ALA A 46 -0.11 2.10 -1.50
CA ALA A 46 0.73 3.26 -1.77
C ALA A 46 0.00 4.57 -1.48
N PHE A 47 -1.29 4.69 -1.84
CA PHE A 47 -2.11 5.86 -1.55
C PHE A 47 -2.11 6.25 -0.06
N HIS A 48 -2.23 5.26 0.83
CA HIS A 48 -2.24 5.47 2.28
C HIS A 48 -0.85 5.81 2.82
N LEU A 49 0.15 5.01 2.45
CA LEU A 49 1.54 5.20 2.94
C LEU A 49 2.16 6.53 2.46
N LEU A 50 1.84 6.98 1.25
CA LEU A 50 2.34 8.25 0.70
C LEU A 50 1.73 9.50 1.35
N ARG A 51 0.57 9.37 2.01
CA ARG A 51 -0.10 10.47 2.72
C ARG A 51 0.12 10.45 4.23
N ALA A 52 0.58 9.32 4.75
CA ALA A 52 0.76 9.12 6.16
C ALA A 52 1.82 10.07 6.75
N ASN A 53 1.49 10.69 7.88
CA ASN A 53 2.48 11.29 8.77
C ASN A 53 3.25 10.20 9.56
N GLN A 54 4.19 10.57 10.41
CA GLN A 54 5.01 9.62 11.18
C GLN A 54 4.19 8.61 12.00
N VAL A 55 3.12 9.05 12.65
CA VAL A 55 2.29 8.19 13.50
C VAL A 55 1.44 7.25 12.65
N GLU A 56 0.80 7.79 11.61
CA GLU A 56 -0.01 7.01 10.67
C GLU A 56 0.84 5.98 9.90
N TRP A 57 2.07 6.35 9.55
CA TRP A 57 3.01 5.50 8.83
C TRP A 57 3.30 4.24 9.64
N LEU A 58 3.67 4.41 10.91
CA LEU A 58 3.90 3.28 11.81
C LEU A 58 2.63 2.46 12.00
N ALA A 59 1.48 3.10 12.19
CA ALA A 59 0.20 2.41 12.34
C ALA A 59 -0.17 1.56 11.12
N TRP A 60 0.11 2.02 9.89
CA TRP A 60 -0.09 1.23 8.68
C TRP A 60 0.90 0.08 8.56
N LEU A 61 2.17 0.29 8.89
CA LEU A 61 3.18 -0.76 8.85
C LEU A 61 2.88 -1.88 9.85
N ASP A 62 2.40 -1.53 11.04
CA ASP A 62 2.06 -2.47 12.12
C ASP A 62 0.69 -3.15 11.93
N ASN A 63 -0.10 -2.73 10.94
CA ASN A 63 -1.41 -3.33 10.66
C ASN A 63 -1.25 -4.60 9.80
N GLU A 64 -1.36 -5.78 10.42
CA GLU A 64 -1.28 -7.05 9.68
C GLU A 64 -2.38 -7.22 8.63
N ASP A 65 -3.60 -6.74 8.91
CA ASP A 65 -4.72 -6.84 7.98
C ASP A 65 -4.49 -6.02 6.71
N PHE A 66 -3.80 -4.88 6.82
CA PHE A 66 -3.43 -4.03 5.68
C PHE A 66 -2.64 -4.81 4.61
N TRP A 67 -1.84 -5.81 5.03
CA TRP A 67 -1.03 -6.62 4.13
C TRP A 67 -1.75 -7.85 3.57
N LYS A 68 -2.94 -8.19 4.08
CA LYS A 68 -3.68 -9.37 3.61
C LYS A 68 -4.25 -9.15 2.20
N PRO A 69 -4.31 -10.20 1.36
CA PRO A 69 -5.03 -10.16 0.10
C PRO A 69 -6.49 -9.75 0.32
N GLY A 70 -7.05 -8.94 -0.58
CA GLY A 70 -8.43 -8.50 -0.49
C GLY A 70 -8.70 -7.44 0.59
N TRP A 71 -7.67 -6.92 1.28
CA TRP A 71 -7.84 -5.81 2.20
C TRP A 71 -8.54 -4.61 1.55
N ARG A 72 -9.54 -4.07 2.25
CA ARG A 72 -10.25 -2.83 1.94
C ARG A 72 -10.45 -2.09 3.26
N LEU A 73 -10.46 -0.76 3.25
CA LEU A 73 -11.11 -0.04 4.34
C LEU A 73 -12.58 -0.45 4.30
N GLU A 74 -13.04 -1.20 5.30
CA GLU A 74 -14.47 -1.38 5.48
C GLU A 74 -15.10 0.02 5.60
N PRO A 75 -16.16 0.34 4.83
CA PRO A 75 -17.07 1.36 5.28
C PRO A 75 -17.61 0.86 6.61
N ARG A 76 -17.45 1.61 7.70
CA ARG A 76 -18.40 1.50 8.81
C ARG A 76 -19.75 1.86 8.22
N VAL A 77 -20.50 0.85 7.78
CA VAL A 77 -21.93 0.99 7.65
C VAL A 77 -22.38 1.22 9.10
N HIS A 78 -22.70 2.47 9.41
CA HIS A 78 -23.64 2.73 10.48
C HIS A 78 -24.92 2.10 9.94
N ASP A 79 -25.16 0.84 10.31
CA ASP A 79 -26.44 0.21 10.07
C ASP A 79 -27.47 1.12 10.74
N ASP A 80 -28.34 1.69 9.91
CA ASP A 80 -29.58 2.32 10.32
C ASP A 80 -30.28 1.36 11.30
N GLU A 81 -30.36 1.75 12.57
CA GLU A 81 -31.36 1.19 13.48
C GLU A 81 -32.74 1.64 12.96
N SER A 82 -33.60 0.64 12.74
CA SER A 82 -34.94 0.74 12.15
C SER A 82 -35.94 1.57 12.96
#